data_AF-A0A6J7EJW3-F1
#
_entry.id   AF-A0A6J7EJW3-F1
#
_cell.length_a   1.000
_cell.length_b   1.000
_cell.length_c   1.000
_cell.angle_alpha   90.00
_cell.angle_beta   90.00
_cell.angle_gamma   90.00
#
_symmetry.space_group_name_H-M   'P 1'
#
loop_
_entity.id
_entity.type
_entity.pdbx_description
1 polymer ?
#
loop_
_entity_poly.entity_id
_entity_poly.type
_entity_poly.pdbx_seq_one_letter_code
_entity_poly.pdbx_strand_id
1 'polypeptide(L)'
;MGKSKRNSGPKQDSNRAAKLAQREAERASLESGTTRPFEGLAAECDLVALREFVPSATATAPITSGGRTVTLATVLPGAVAALVREEAGTVEGFVGLQVQTQSKDVAADISSALGWVAAAPAGESLEASTVDENTPALTDVLDPSALLEITVHQDFNWWIPESATPAADVAATVERANQAIMPSARIEADGVVAAWWVDAGDKAHIRWVRPESEDDVMLALARLHAAGDLNLGEGSRYAGSFRTHGLLVPVFDLDPEMHPTEWAAPTKEFGEKLNEALAVDAPLTGAQLRSRDGLRGRQVTLR
;
A
#
# COMPACT_ATOMS: atom_id res chain seq x y z
N MET A 1 46.93 26.72 31.01
CA MET A 1 45.50 26.60 30.63
C MET A 1 45.41 26.60 29.11
N GLY A 2 44.68 25.65 28.52
CA GLY A 2 44.48 25.61 27.07
C GLY A 2 43.60 24.43 26.67
N LYS A 3 42.35 24.43 27.14
CA LYS A 3 41.37 23.41 26.74
C LYS A 3 41.11 23.54 25.24
N SER A 4 41.43 22.47 24.50
CA SER A 4 41.15 22.30 23.08
C SER A 4 39.67 22.52 22.77
N LYS A 5 39.35 23.52 21.93
CA LYS A 5 38.00 23.78 21.37
C LYS A 5 37.63 22.74 20.29
N ARG A 6 37.77 21.44 20.58
CA ARG A 6 37.28 20.35 19.72
C ARG A 6 35.85 19.96 20.11
N ASN A 7 34.93 20.94 20.14
CA ASN A 7 33.50 20.64 20.19
C ASN A 7 32.58 21.84 19.88
N SER A 8 33.06 22.87 19.20
CA SER A 8 32.13 23.83 18.60
C SER A 8 31.57 23.18 17.33
N GLY A 9 30.26 23.03 17.23
CA GLY A 9 29.58 22.54 16.04
C GLY A 9 29.94 23.31 14.77
N PRO A 10 29.32 22.97 13.62
CA PRO A 10 29.59 23.65 12.35
C PRO A 10 29.50 25.18 12.54
N LYS A 11 30.47 25.93 11.99
CA LYS A 11 30.39 27.40 11.98
C LYS A 11 29.10 27.83 11.29
N GLN A 12 28.40 28.81 11.86
CA GLN A 12 27.30 29.52 11.21
C GLN A 12 27.75 29.93 9.81
N ASP A 13 26.91 29.69 8.81
CA ASP A 13 27.14 29.95 7.37
C ASP A 13 28.19 29.09 6.65
N SER A 14 28.58 27.93 7.21
CA SER A 14 29.39 26.95 6.48
C SER A 14 28.54 26.05 5.57
N ASN A 15 29.08 25.60 4.44
CA ASN A 15 28.44 24.58 3.56
C ASN A 15 27.98 23.32 4.34
N ARG A 16 28.65 23.00 5.44
CA ARG A 16 28.27 21.90 6.33
C ARG A 16 27.04 22.22 7.18
N ALA A 17 26.89 23.46 7.66
CA ALA A 17 25.70 23.93 8.36
C ALA A 17 24.48 24.00 7.42
N ALA A 18 24.66 24.50 6.19
CA ALA A 18 23.60 24.52 5.18
C ALA A 18 23.13 23.11 4.81
N LYS A 19 24.05 22.15 4.64
CA LYS A 19 23.70 20.74 4.36
C LYS A 19 23.03 20.04 5.54
N LEU A 20 23.34 20.42 6.78
CA LEU A 20 22.67 19.92 7.98
C LEU A 20 21.26 20.51 8.11
N ALA A 21 21.10 21.82 7.93
CA ALA A 21 19.80 22.49 7.92
C ALA A 21 18.90 21.98 6.78
N GLN A 22 19.46 21.69 5.60
CA GLN A 22 18.72 21.08 4.50
C GLN A 22 18.25 19.67 4.86
N ARG A 23 19.09 18.86 5.52
CA ARG A 23 18.71 17.51 6.00
C ARG A 23 17.71 17.57 7.15
N GLU A 24 17.80 18.57 8.02
CA GLU A 24 16.83 18.81 9.09
C GLU A 24 15.50 19.31 8.54
N ALA A 25 15.51 20.19 7.53
CA ALA A 25 14.29 20.64 6.85
C ALA A 25 13.67 19.52 5.99
N GLU A 26 14.50 18.69 5.34
CA GLU A 26 14.06 17.47 4.65
C GLU A 26 13.45 16.50 5.66
N ARG A 27 14.12 16.26 6.81
CA ARG A 27 13.60 15.40 7.88
C ARG A 27 12.32 15.95 8.51
N ALA A 28 12.25 17.25 8.81
CA ALA A 28 11.06 17.89 9.36
C ALA A 28 9.90 17.91 8.34
N SER A 29 10.20 18.08 7.05
CA SER A 29 9.23 17.94 5.96
C SER A 29 8.75 16.50 5.76
N LEU A 30 9.56 15.51 6.11
CA LEU A 30 9.20 14.09 6.10
C LEU A 30 8.40 13.71 7.35
N GLU A 31 8.69 14.33 8.50
CA GLU A 31 7.94 14.19 9.75
C GLU A 31 6.59 14.93 9.72
N SER A 32 6.41 15.90 8.81
CA SER A 32 5.16 16.67 8.65
C SER A 32 4.13 16.02 7.70
N GLY A 33 4.43 14.87 7.09
CA GLY A 33 3.46 14.10 6.32
C GLY A 33 2.63 13.20 7.24
N THR A 34 1.34 12.98 6.93
CA THR A 34 0.52 12.01 7.64
C THR A 34 1.19 10.64 7.52
N THR A 35 1.76 10.15 8.63
CA THR A 35 2.63 8.96 8.60
C THR A 35 1.84 7.69 8.27
N ARG A 36 0.56 7.65 8.65
CA ARG A 36 -0.36 6.51 8.48
C ARG A 36 -1.73 7.04 8.01
N PRO A 37 -1.87 7.42 6.72
CA PRO A 37 -3.00 8.21 6.24
C PRO A 37 -4.35 7.48 6.29
N PHE A 38 -4.34 6.15 6.35
CA PHE A 38 -5.56 5.33 6.41
C PHE A 38 -5.86 4.80 7.81
N GLU A 39 -5.15 5.28 8.84
CA GLU A 39 -5.37 4.86 10.22
C GLU A 39 -6.83 5.08 10.64
N GLY A 40 -7.43 4.08 11.27
CA GLY A 40 -8.82 4.09 11.71
C GLY A 40 -9.83 3.48 10.72
N LEU A 41 -9.40 3.09 9.51
CA LEU A 41 -10.21 2.32 8.58
C LEU A 41 -9.91 0.82 8.71
N ALA A 42 -10.95 -0.02 8.79
CA ALA A 42 -10.80 -1.48 8.71
C ALA A 42 -10.14 -1.91 7.39
N ALA A 43 -10.39 -1.18 6.30
CA ALA A 43 -9.80 -1.37 4.98
C ALA A 43 -8.36 -0.84 4.83
N GLU A 44 -7.72 -0.32 5.88
CA GLU A 44 -6.40 0.33 5.81
C GLU A 44 -5.36 -0.49 5.04
N CYS A 45 -5.16 -1.75 5.44
CA CYS A 45 -4.12 -2.59 4.85
C CYS A 45 -4.39 -2.88 3.37
N ASP A 46 -5.66 -3.02 2.98
CA ASP A 46 -6.06 -3.21 1.59
C ASP A 46 -5.84 -1.92 0.78
N LEU A 47 -6.20 -0.74 1.32
CA LEU A 47 -5.94 0.55 0.67
C LEU A 47 -4.45 0.77 0.41
N VAL A 48 -3.60 0.45 1.40
CA VAL A 48 -2.14 0.49 1.23
C VAL A 48 -1.69 -0.47 0.13
N ALA A 49 -2.16 -1.72 0.12
CA ALA A 49 -1.75 -2.69 -0.90
C ALA A 49 -2.18 -2.26 -2.32
N LEU A 50 -3.45 -1.87 -2.47
CA LEU A 50 -4.03 -1.40 -3.73
C LEU A 50 -3.30 -0.18 -4.29
N ARG A 51 -2.82 0.68 -3.41
CA ARG A 51 -2.07 1.88 -3.78
C ARG A 51 -0.61 1.60 -4.11
N GLU A 52 0.04 0.67 -3.42
CA GLU A 52 1.51 0.59 -3.46
C GLU A 52 2.03 -0.46 -4.44
N PHE A 53 1.32 -1.58 -4.61
CA PHE A 53 1.90 -2.69 -5.35
C PHE A 53 0.93 -3.68 -6.00
N VAL A 54 -0.37 -3.65 -5.68
CA VAL A 54 -1.34 -4.39 -6.49
C VAL A 54 -1.43 -3.67 -7.84
N PRO A 55 -1.38 -4.37 -8.98
CA PRO A 55 -1.28 -3.69 -10.27
C PRO A 55 -2.65 -3.43 -10.93
N SER A 56 -3.63 -4.31 -10.76
CA SER A 56 -4.97 -4.13 -11.34
C SER A 56 -6.02 -4.79 -10.45
N ALA A 57 -6.79 -3.97 -9.74
CA ALA A 57 -7.90 -4.40 -8.92
C ALA A 57 -8.92 -3.28 -8.75
N THR A 58 -10.15 -3.66 -8.46
CA THR A 58 -11.26 -2.76 -8.16
C THR A 58 -11.96 -3.19 -6.89
N ALA A 59 -12.53 -2.25 -6.15
CA ALA A 59 -13.37 -2.52 -4.99
C ALA A 59 -14.51 -1.52 -4.89
N THR A 60 -15.69 -1.96 -4.48
CA THR A 60 -16.78 -1.03 -4.18
C THR A 60 -16.41 -0.21 -2.95
N ALA A 61 -16.44 1.13 -3.07
CA ALA A 61 -16.16 2.02 -1.96
C ALA A 61 -17.31 1.93 -0.93
N PRO A 62 -17.02 1.66 0.36
CA PRO A 62 -18.05 1.61 1.40
C PRO A 62 -18.43 3.03 1.84
N ILE A 63 -19.07 3.82 0.97
CA ILE A 63 -19.41 5.22 1.25
C ILE A 63 -20.46 5.30 2.38
N THR A 64 -20.22 6.15 3.38
CA THR A 64 -21.09 6.31 4.58
C THR A 64 -22.43 6.97 4.28
N SER A 65 -22.48 7.82 3.25
CA SER A 65 -23.66 8.60 2.87
C SER A 65 -24.06 8.31 1.42
N GLY A 66 -25.34 8.01 1.22
CA GLY A 66 -25.86 7.52 -0.07
C GLY A 66 -25.60 8.46 -1.24
N GLY A 67 -25.66 7.91 -2.45
CA GLY A 67 -25.38 8.64 -3.68
C GLY A 67 -25.08 7.70 -4.84
N ARG A 68 -24.15 8.13 -5.70
CA ARG A 68 -23.61 7.33 -6.80
C ARG A 68 -22.75 6.19 -6.25
N THR A 69 -22.88 4.99 -6.81
CA THR A 69 -21.93 3.89 -6.53
C THR A 69 -20.55 4.30 -7.01
N VAL A 70 -19.55 4.18 -6.13
CA VAL A 70 -18.17 4.50 -6.45
C VAL A 70 -17.30 3.24 -6.37
N THR A 71 -16.50 3.02 -7.40
CA THR A 71 -15.50 1.98 -7.47
C THR A 71 -14.13 2.58 -7.18
N LEU A 72 -13.46 2.10 -6.14
CA LEU A 72 -12.03 2.31 -5.97
C LEU A 72 -11.31 1.42 -6.99
N ALA A 73 -10.36 1.99 -7.70
CA ALA A 73 -9.51 1.26 -8.63
C ALA A 73 -8.05 1.48 -8.27
N THR A 74 -7.26 0.42 -8.38
CA THR A 74 -5.80 0.49 -8.26
C THR A 74 -5.24 1.62 -9.13
N VAL A 75 -5.56 1.64 -10.42
CA VAL A 75 -5.14 2.68 -11.35
C VAL A 75 -6.20 2.87 -12.44
N LEU A 76 -6.51 4.13 -12.74
CA LEU A 76 -7.42 4.51 -13.82
C LEU A 76 -6.63 4.79 -15.11
N PRO A 77 -7.28 4.80 -16.29
CA PRO A 77 -6.63 5.25 -17.52
C PRO A 77 -5.95 6.61 -17.33
N GLY A 78 -4.68 6.71 -17.73
CA GLY A 78 -3.88 7.93 -17.54
C GLY A 78 -3.44 8.18 -16.09
N ALA A 79 -3.74 7.29 -15.14
CA ALA A 79 -3.50 7.47 -13.71
C ALA A 79 -4.09 8.81 -13.18
N VAL A 80 -5.30 9.11 -13.64
CA VAL A 80 -6.13 10.22 -13.16
C VAL A 80 -6.67 9.92 -11.76
N ALA A 81 -6.98 10.96 -10.99
CA ALA A 81 -7.54 10.82 -9.64
C ALA A 81 -8.96 10.23 -9.65
N ALA A 82 -9.78 10.60 -10.63
CA ALA A 82 -11.13 10.06 -10.75
C ALA A 82 -11.67 10.13 -12.19
N LEU A 83 -12.71 9.34 -12.46
CA LEU A 83 -13.54 9.48 -13.65
C LEU A 83 -14.98 9.11 -13.36
N VAL A 84 -15.89 9.56 -14.20
CA VAL A 84 -17.30 9.16 -14.17
C VAL A 84 -17.67 8.62 -15.54
N ARG A 85 -18.26 7.43 -15.58
CA ARG A 85 -18.76 6.83 -16.83
C ARG A 85 -20.20 6.39 -16.66
N GLU A 86 -20.92 6.32 -17.78
CA GLU A 86 -22.28 5.77 -17.81
C GLU A 86 -22.27 4.44 -18.54
N GLU A 87 -22.84 3.41 -17.91
CA GLU A 87 -22.97 2.07 -18.47
C GLU A 87 -24.40 1.57 -18.28
N ALA A 88 -25.04 1.19 -19.39
CA ALA A 88 -26.44 0.72 -19.41
C ALA A 88 -27.44 1.64 -18.68
N GLY A 89 -27.22 2.97 -18.71
CA GLY A 89 -28.07 3.97 -18.05
C GLY A 89 -27.76 4.19 -16.56
N THR A 90 -26.73 3.51 -16.02
CA THR A 90 -26.23 3.72 -14.66
C THR A 90 -24.97 4.56 -14.73
N VAL A 91 -24.95 5.69 -14.02
CA VAL A 91 -23.75 6.52 -13.89
C VAL A 91 -22.93 6.00 -12.71
N GLU A 92 -21.69 5.62 -12.96
CA GLU A 92 -20.75 5.08 -11.98
C GLU A 92 -19.54 6.00 -11.81
N GLY A 93 -19.12 6.19 -10.57
CA GLY A 93 -17.92 6.94 -10.23
C GLY A 93 -16.74 5.99 -10.02
N PHE A 94 -15.55 6.41 -10.42
CA PHE A 94 -14.32 5.67 -10.20
C PHE A 94 -13.28 6.58 -9.57
N VAL A 95 -12.58 6.10 -8.54
CA VAL A 95 -11.47 6.82 -7.90
C VAL A 95 -10.20 5.98 -7.99
N GLY A 96 -9.13 6.57 -8.54
CA GLY A 96 -7.83 5.95 -8.69
C GLY A 96 -7.00 6.05 -7.42
N LEU A 97 -6.37 4.94 -7.03
CA LEU A 97 -5.49 4.88 -5.87
C LEU A 97 -4.02 5.12 -6.24
N GLN A 98 -3.62 4.80 -7.47
CA GLN A 98 -2.31 5.12 -8.06
C GLN A 98 -2.51 6.22 -9.09
N VAL A 99 -1.97 7.40 -8.79
CA VAL A 99 -2.20 8.63 -9.57
C VAL A 99 -0.88 9.27 -9.99
N GLN A 100 -0.88 10.04 -11.09
CA GLN A 100 0.32 10.76 -11.52
C GLN A 100 0.68 11.91 -10.57
N THR A 101 -0.33 12.59 -10.04
CA THR A 101 -0.18 13.78 -9.20
C THR A 101 -0.97 13.62 -7.93
N GLN A 102 -0.30 13.81 -6.78
CA GLN A 102 -0.88 13.67 -5.45
C GLN A 102 -0.29 14.71 -4.51
N SER A 103 -1.03 15.03 -3.46
CA SER A 103 -0.55 15.83 -2.35
C SER A 103 0.25 14.97 -1.37
N LYS A 104 0.66 15.58 -0.25
CA LYS A 104 1.30 14.87 0.86
C LYS A 104 0.29 14.10 1.72
N ASP A 105 -1.00 14.40 1.58
CA ASP A 105 -2.08 13.74 2.32
C ASP A 105 -2.95 12.95 1.34
N VAL A 106 -2.52 11.70 1.13
CA VAL A 106 -3.14 10.79 0.17
C VAL A 106 -4.56 10.39 0.58
N ALA A 107 -4.88 10.44 1.87
CA ALA A 107 -6.24 10.19 2.35
C ALA A 107 -7.17 11.37 2.04
N ALA A 108 -6.67 12.59 2.21
CA ALA A 108 -7.39 13.78 1.78
C ALA A 108 -7.57 13.82 0.25
N ASP A 109 -6.58 13.38 -0.53
CA ASP A 109 -6.70 13.28 -1.99
C ASP A 109 -7.83 12.33 -2.40
N ILE A 110 -7.92 11.15 -1.78
CA ILE A 110 -8.99 10.18 -2.04
C ILE A 110 -10.34 10.76 -1.61
N SER A 111 -10.41 11.39 -0.43
CA SER A 111 -11.63 12.04 0.06
C SER A 111 -12.14 13.13 -0.90
N SER A 112 -11.23 13.97 -1.41
CA SER A 112 -11.52 15.00 -2.42
C SER A 112 -12.03 14.38 -3.73
N ALA A 113 -11.39 13.32 -4.21
CA ALA A 113 -11.81 12.60 -5.42
C ALA A 113 -13.21 11.97 -5.25
N LEU A 114 -13.50 11.38 -4.07
CA LEU A 114 -14.81 10.84 -3.71
C LEU A 114 -15.90 11.93 -3.71
N GLY A 115 -15.58 13.11 -3.17
CA GLY A 115 -16.47 14.27 -3.23
C GLY A 115 -16.73 14.74 -4.66
N TRP A 116 -15.70 14.76 -5.50
CA TRP A 116 -15.82 15.14 -6.91
C TRP A 116 -16.70 14.17 -7.71
N VAL A 117 -16.47 12.85 -7.59
CA VAL A 117 -17.28 11.84 -8.32
C VAL A 117 -18.74 11.83 -7.88
N ALA A 118 -19.07 12.34 -6.70
CA ALA A 118 -20.47 12.44 -6.26
C ALA A 118 -21.27 13.47 -7.08
N ALA A 119 -20.61 14.51 -7.62
CA ALA A 119 -21.25 15.62 -8.32
C ALA A 119 -20.96 15.66 -9.84
N ALA A 120 -19.86 15.07 -10.30
CA ALA A 120 -19.41 15.19 -11.68
C ALA A 120 -20.37 14.54 -12.71
N PRO A 121 -20.58 15.14 -13.89
CA PRO A 121 -21.30 14.54 -15.01
C PRO A 121 -20.63 13.27 -15.57
N ALA A 122 -21.40 12.42 -16.25
CA ALA A 122 -20.86 11.27 -16.97
C ALA A 122 -19.96 11.71 -18.12
N GLY A 123 -18.85 11.00 -18.31
CA GLY A 123 -17.83 11.28 -19.33
C GLY A 123 -16.72 12.24 -18.87
N GLU A 124 -16.77 12.76 -17.65
CA GLU A 124 -15.70 13.59 -17.10
C GLU A 124 -14.61 12.78 -16.38
N SER A 125 -13.40 13.33 -16.39
CA SER A 125 -12.25 12.85 -15.62
C SER A 125 -11.62 13.98 -14.80
N LEU A 126 -11.10 13.62 -13.63
CA LEU A 126 -10.36 14.50 -12.74
C LEU A 126 -8.89 14.07 -12.74
N GLU A 127 -8.02 14.88 -13.36
CA GLU A 127 -6.59 14.58 -13.46
C GLU A 127 -5.90 14.47 -12.09
N ALA A 128 -6.20 15.39 -11.18
CA ALA A 128 -5.61 15.44 -9.85
C ALA A 128 -6.62 15.97 -8.82
N SER A 129 -6.59 15.40 -7.61
CA SER A 129 -7.39 15.88 -6.48
C SER A 129 -6.98 17.29 -6.06
N THR A 130 -7.95 18.07 -5.59
CA THR A 130 -7.70 19.38 -4.96
C THR A 130 -8.13 19.31 -3.50
N VAL A 131 -7.16 19.35 -2.60
CA VAL A 131 -7.39 19.32 -1.15
C VAL A 131 -7.40 20.75 -0.63
N ASP A 132 -8.43 21.07 0.13
CA ASP A 132 -8.63 22.36 0.82
C ASP A 132 -9.08 22.13 2.28
N GLU A 133 -9.28 23.22 3.03
CA GLU A 133 -9.71 23.13 4.43
C GLU A 133 -11.11 22.53 4.65
N ASN A 134 -11.91 22.37 3.58
CA ASN A 134 -13.26 21.81 3.64
C ASN A 134 -13.28 20.33 3.23
N THR A 135 -12.14 19.78 2.80
CA THR A 135 -12.02 18.36 2.45
C THR A 135 -12.22 17.51 3.71
N PRO A 136 -13.27 16.68 3.78
CA PRO A 136 -13.57 15.89 4.96
C PRO A 136 -12.50 14.82 5.19
N ALA A 137 -12.36 14.34 6.44
CA ALA A 137 -11.50 13.21 6.72
C ALA A 137 -12.01 11.96 5.98
N LEU A 138 -11.11 11.11 5.51
CA LEU A 138 -11.51 9.91 4.76
C LEU A 138 -12.39 8.97 5.60
N THR A 139 -12.19 8.93 6.93
CA THR A 139 -13.02 8.18 7.89
C THR A 139 -14.44 8.72 8.06
N ASP A 140 -14.71 9.95 7.62
CA ASP A 140 -16.06 10.52 7.60
C ASP A 140 -16.79 10.17 6.29
N VAL A 141 -16.05 9.84 5.23
CA VAL A 141 -16.57 9.52 3.89
C VAL A 141 -16.72 8.01 3.66
N LEU A 142 -15.77 7.21 4.13
CA LEU A 142 -15.80 5.75 4.07
C LEU A 142 -16.22 5.16 5.43
N ASP A 143 -17.02 4.10 5.42
CA ASP A 143 -17.39 3.35 6.62
C ASP A 143 -16.11 2.79 7.26
N PRO A 144 -15.71 3.28 8.45
CA PRO A 144 -14.46 2.89 9.08
C PRO A 144 -14.46 1.43 9.53
N SER A 145 -15.62 0.77 9.60
CA SER A 145 -15.75 -0.63 10.00
C SER A 145 -15.78 -1.61 8.84
N ALA A 146 -15.93 -1.14 7.61
CA ALA A 146 -16.09 -1.98 6.43
C ALA A 146 -14.73 -2.42 5.84
N LEU A 147 -14.64 -3.70 5.49
CA LEU A 147 -13.58 -4.22 4.61
C LEU A 147 -13.96 -4.00 3.15
N LEU A 148 -12.97 -4.03 2.26
CA LEU A 148 -13.20 -3.94 0.82
C LEU A 148 -13.52 -5.33 0.24
N GLU A 149 -14.58 -5.38 -0.56
CA GLU A 149 -14.83 -6.47 -1.49
C GLU A 149 -14.00 -6.22 -2.76
N ILE A 150 -12.84 -6.86 -2.87
CA ILE A 150 -11.86 -6.60 -3.92
C ILE A 150 -11.99 -7.64 -5.04
N THR A 151 -12.07 -7.15 -6.27
CA THR A 151 -11.93 -7.94 -7.49
C THR A 151 -10.55 -7.69 -8.09
N VAL A 152 -9.76 -8.75 -8.26
CA VAL A 152 -8.44 -8.69 -8.90
C VAL A 152 -8.59 -8.96 -10.38
N HIS A 153 -8.00 -8.10 -11.21
CA HIS A 153 -8.01 -8.24 -12.66
C HIS A 153 -6.62 -8.66 -13.15
N GLN A 154 -6.56 -9.53 -14.16
CA GLN A 154 -5.28 -9.97 -14.77
C GLN A 154 -4.83 -9.04 -15.91
N ASP A 155 -5.64 -8.03 -16.22
CA ASP A 155 -5.41 -7.04 -17.26
C ASP A 155 -6.15 -5.72 -16.91
N PHE A 156 -6.12 -4.76 -17.84
CA PHE A 156 -6.82 -3.49 -17.76
C PHE A 156 -8.00 -3.39 -18.73
N ASN A 157 -8.52 -4.52 -19.23
CA ASN A 157 -9.64 -4.51 -20.18
C ASN A 157 -10.91 -3.93 -19.53
N TRP A 158 -11.04 -4.03 -18.19
CA TRP A 158 -12.12 -3.43 -17.40
C TRP A 158 -12.19 -1.89 -17.48
N TRP A 159 -11.13 -1.22 -17.95
CA TRP A 159 -11.16 0.21 -18.26
C TRP A 159 -12.18 0.56 -19.33
N ILE A 160 -12.44 -0.37 -20.25
CA ILE A 160 -13.39 -0.19 -21.34
C ILE A 160 -14.72 -0.81 -20.90
N PRO A 161 -15.84 -0.04 -20.91
CA PRO A 161 -17.17 -0.60 -20.66
C PRO A 161 -17.47 -1.75 -21.62
N GLU A 162 -18.15 -2.79 -21.16
CA GLU A 162 -18.44 -3.97 -22.01
C GLU A 162 -19.29 -3.61 -23.23
N SER A 163 -20.10 -2.56 -23.07
CA SER A 163 -20.96 -2.02 -24.13
C SER A 163 -20.23 -1.15 -25.16
N ALA A 164 -18.95 -0.82 -24.95
CA ALA A 164 -18.20 0.13 -25.76
C ALA A 164 -17.17 -0.55 -26.68
N THR A 165 -17.14 -0.13 -27.96
CA THR A 165 -16.00 -0.43 -28.84
C THR A 165 -14.94 0.65 -28.66
N PRO A 166 -13.74 0.33 -28.15
CA PRO A 166 -12.71 1.34 -27.92
C PRO A 166 -12.20 1.90 -29.25
N ALA A 167 -11.89 3.20 -29.26
CA ALA A 167 -11.11 3.79 -30.34
C ALA A 167 -9.71 3.14 -30.39
N ALA A 168 -9.07 3.15 -31.57
CA ALA A 168 -7.82 2.42 -31.79
C ALA A 168 -6.67 2.86 -30.87
N ASP A 169 -6.62 4.15 -30.53
CA ASP A 169 -5.68 4.74 -29.58
C ASP A 169 -5.92 4.32 -28.13
N VAL A 170 -7.19 4.21 -27.72
CA VAL A 170 -7.59 3.67 -26.41
C VAL A 170 -7.19 2.19 -26.31
N ALA A 171 -7.51 1.39 -27.33
CA ALA A 171 -7.13 -0.03 -27.38
C ALA A 171 -5.60 -0.22 -27.30
N ALA A 172 -4.83 0.59 -28.03
CA ALA A 172 -3.36 0.56 -27.97
C ALA A 172 -2.81 0.97 -26.60
N THR A 173 -3.52 1.82 -25.86
CA THR A 173 -3.15 2.22 -24.50
C THR A 173 -3.37 1.09 -23.50
N VAL A 174 -4.51 0.39 -23.59
CA VAL A 174 -4.79 -0.80 -22.78
C VAL A 174 -3.77 -1.91 -23.06
N GLU A 175 -3.48 -2.19 -24.33
CA GLU A 175 -2.49 -3.20 -24.71
C GLU A 175 -1.10 -2.89 -24.12
N ARG A 176 -0.67 -1.63 -24.15
CA ARG A 176 0.60 -1.22 -23.53
C ARG A 176 0.58 -1.39 -22.02
N ALA A 177 -0.53 -1.08 -21.36
CA ALA A 177 -0.68 -1.27 -19.93
C ALA A 177 -0.65 -2.78 -19.56
N ASN A 178 -1.31 -3.62 -20.36
CA ASN A 178 -1.32 -5.08 -20.18
C ASN A 178 0.07 -5.71 -20.37
N GLN A 179 0.95 -5.12 -21.16
CA GLN A 179 2.34 -5.61 -21.29
C GLN A 179 3.20 -5.34 -20.05
N ALA A 180 2.78 -4.42 -19.18
CA ALA A 180 3.51 -4.05 -17.96
C ALA A 180 2.93 -4.71 -16.70
N ILE A 181 1.78 -5.38 -16.78
CA ILE A 181 1.14 -6.00 -15.63
C ILE A 181 1.89 -7.27 -15.19
N MET A 182 2.05 -7.43 -13.88
CA MET A 182 2.50 -8.68 -13.28
C MET A 182 1.27 -9.47 -12.79
N PRO A 183 1.12 -10.75 -13.16
CA PRO A 183 0.04 -11.59 -12.65
C PRO A 183 0.03 -11.54 -11.12
N SER A 184 -1.15 -11.28 -10.55
CA SER A 184 -1.31 -11.04 -9.13
C SER A 184 -2.58 -11.70 -8.62
N ALA A 185 -2.57 -12.10 -7.36
CA ALA A 185 -3.71 -12.70 -6.68
C ALA A 185 -3.74 -12.30 -5.21
N ARG A 186 -4.94 -12.17 -4.65
CA ARG A 186 -5.12 -12.03 -3.21
C ARG A 186 -5.05 -13.42 -2.57
N ILE A 187 -4.38 -13.51 -1.42
CA ILE A 187 -4.38 -14.74 -0.62
C ILE A 187 -5.63 -14.76 0.26
N GLU A 188 -6.58 -15.62 -0.12
CA GLU A 188 -7.85 -15.80 0.58
C GLU A 188 -7.74 -16.91 1.63
N ALA A 189 -7.70 -16.53 2.91
CA ALA A 189 -7.74 -17.46 4.03
C ALA A 189 -8.35 -16.78 5.27
N ASP A 190 -8.99 -17.57 6.12
CA ASP A 190 -9.53 -17.10 7.40
C ASP A 190 -8.43 -16.50 8.29
N GLY A 191 -8.65 -15.27 8.77
CA GLY A 191 -7.67 -14.50 9.54
C GLY A 191 -6.56 -13.82 8.71
N VAL A 192 -6.57 -13.94 7.38
CA VAL A 192 -5.61 -13.29 6.48
C VAL A 192 -6.27 -12.12 5.78
N VAL A 193 -5.73 -10.93 5.99
CA VAL A 193 -6.15 -9.68 5.33
C VAL A 193 -4.94 -9.05 4.64
N ALA A 194 -5.13 -8.52 3.43
CA ALA A 194 -4.12 -7.80 2.65
C ALA A 194 -2.78 -8.55 2.42
N ALA A 195 -2.84 -9.86 2.24
CA ALA A 195 -1.73 -10.66 1.72
C ALA A 195 -1.89 -10.86 0.21
N TRP A 196 -0.85 -10.51 -0.53
CA TRP A 196 -0.88 -10.44 -1.99
C TRP A 196 0.24 -11.24 -2.61
N TRP A 197 -0.14 -12.20 -3.44
CA TRP A 197 0.76 -12.94 -4.30
C TRP A 197 1.00 -12.19 -5.61
N VAL A 198 2.23 -12.20 -6.09
CA VAL A 198 2.60 -11.66 -7.40
C VAL A 198 3.66 -12.55 -8.04
N ASP A 199 3.50 -12.82 -9.34
CA ASP A 199 4.54 -13.42 -10.17
C ASP A 199 5.47 -12.34 -10.70
N ALA A 200 6.70 -12.28 -10.19
CA ALA A 200 7.74 -11.37 -10.68
C ALA A 200 8.61 -11.99 -11.80
N GLY A 201 8.27 -13.20 -12.26
CA GLY A 201 8.92 -13.91 -13.35
C GLY A 201 10.03 -14.86 -12.89
N ASP A 202 11.05 -14.36 -12.18
CA ASP A 202 12.11 -15.21 -11.63
C ASP A 202 11.70 -15.89 -10.32
N LYS A 203 10.79 -15.26 -9.58
CA LYS A 203 10.15 -15.76 -8.36
C LYS A 203 8.73 -15.23 -8.26
N ALA A 204 7.90 -15.97 -7.53
CA ALA A 204 6.69 -15.40 -6.97
C ALA A 204 6.99 -14.80 -5.58
N HIS A 205 6.16 -13.85 -5.17
CA HIS A 205 6.27 -13.24 -3.84
C HIS A 205 4.91 -13.13 -3.17
N ILE A 206 4.86 -13.34 -1.85
CA ILE A 206 3.80 -12.79 -1.01
C ILE A 206 4.28 -11.51 -0.35
N ARG A 207 3.54 -10.42 -0.55
CA ARG A 207 3.66 -9.14 0.16
C ARG A 207 2.47 -9.00 1.09
N TRP A 208 2.71 -8.94 2.40
CA TRP A 208 1.63 -8.93 3.38
C TRP A 208 1.61 -7.64 4.19
N VAL A 209 0.64 -6.78 3.95
CA VAL A 209 0.51 -5.54 4.76
C VAL A 209 0.02 -5.91 6.16
N ARG A 210 0.78 -5.53 7.19
CA ARG A 210 0.45 -5.82 8.58
C ARG A 210 -0.19 -4.61 9.27
N PRO A 211 -1.30 -4.79 10.02
CA PRO A 211 -2.00 -3.69 10.69
C PRO A 211 -1.31 -3.24 11.99
N GLU A 212 -0.41 -4.05 12.54
CA GLU A 212 0.29 -3.72 13.78
C GLU A 212 1.37 -2.66 13.55
N SER A 213 1.87 -2.06 14.64
CA SER A 213 2.95 -1.09 14.54
C SER A 213 4.19 -1.71 13.91
N GLU A 214 4.94 -0.93 13.14
CA GLU A 214 6.11 -1.44 12.43
C GLU A 214 7.16 -2.07 13.37
N ASP A 215 7.31 -1.49 14.57
CA ASP A 215 8.22 -1.99 15.58
C ASP A 215 7.74 -3.34 16.14
N ASP A 216 6.44 -3.48 16.45
CA ASP A 216 5.88 -4.74 16.97
C ASP A 216 6.02 -5.87 15.95
N VAL A 217 5.69 -5.61 14.68
CA VAL A 217 5.89 -6.58 13.59
C VAL A 217 7.37 -6.95 13.50
N MET A 218 8.28 -5.97 13.52
CA MET A 218 9.73 -6.25 13.45
C MET A 218 10.22 -7.10 14.64
N LEU A 219 9.72 -6.86 15.85
CA LEU A 219 10.04 -7.69 17.02
C LEU A 219 9.50 -9.12 16.86
N ALA A 220 8.27 -9.28 16.39
CA ALA A 220 7.67 -10.59 16.15
C ALA A 220 8.41 -11.39 15.06
N LEU A 221 8.76 -10.76 13.93
CA LEU A 221 9.57 -11.38 12.88
C LEU A 221 10.95 -11.81 13.40
N ALA A 222 11.57 -11.03 14.29
CA ALA A 222 12.84 -11.39 14.90
C ALA A 222 12.74 -12.61 15.83
N ARG A 223 11.60 -12.78 16.52
CA ARG A 223 11.29 -13.98 17.32
C ARG A 223 11.16 -15.21 16.42
N LEU A 224 10.36 -15.10 15.36
CA LEU A 224 10.16 -16.19 14.39
C LEU A 224 11.47 -16.56 13.68
N HIS A 225 12.26 -15.58 13.26
CA HIS A 225 13.56 -15.83 12.62
C HIS A 225 14.53 -16.57 13.55
N ALA A 226 14.59 -16.18 14.82
CA ALA A 226 15.44 -16.85 15.80
C ALA A 226 14.99 -18.28 16.10
N ALA A 227 13.70 -18.58 15.96
CA ALA A 227 13.13 -19.92 16.10
C ALA A 227 13.26 -20.78 14.82
N GLY A 228 13.59 -20.18 13.67
CA GLY A 228 13.59 -20.85 12.37
C GLY A 228 12.22 -20.89 11.67
N ASP A 229 11.23 -20.20 12.23
CA ASP A 229 9.83 -20.18 11.77
C ASP A 229 9.50 -19.02 10.82
N LEU A 230 10.48 -18.22 10.40
CA LEU A 230 10.26 -17.10 9.47
C LEU A 230 10.21 -17.58 8.01
N ASN A 231 9.19 -18.37 7.69
CA ASN A 231 8.89 -18.91 6.35
C ASN A 231 7.39 -19.30 6.26
N LEU A 232 6.89 -19.48 5.03
CA LEU A 232 5.56 -19.98 4.70
C LEU A 232 5.60 -21.47 4.31
N GLY A 233 6.42 -22.29 4.97
CA GLY A 233 6.60 -23.70 4.65
C GLY A 233 7.68 -23.99 3.60
N GLU A 234 7.71 -25.23 3.12
CA GLU A 234 8.72 -25.71 2.16
C GLU A 234 8.72 -24.88 0.87
N GLY A 235 9.92 -24.63 0.32
CA GLY A 235 10.10 -23.82 -0.89
C GLY A 235 9.97 -22.31 -0.69
N SER A 236 9.49 -21.84 0.46
CA SER A 236 9.38 -20.41 0.76
C SER A 236 10.59 -19.87 1.52
N ARG A 237 10.84 -18.56 1.38
CA ARG A 237 11.92 -17.89 2.11
C ARG A 237 11.58 -16.43 2.39
N TYR A 238 11.84 -15.95 3.60
CA TYR A 238 11.79 -14.52 3.87
C TYR A 238 12.83 -13.74 3.04
N ALA A 239 12.33 -12.87 2.18
CA ALA A 239 13.12 -12.06 1.27
C ALA A 239 13.57 -10.76 1.95
N GLY A 240 12.67 -10.15 2.72
CA GLY A 240 12.88 -8.84 3.35
C GLY A 240 11.56 -8.26 3.81
N SER A 241 11.58 -6.97 4.12
CA SER A 241 10.36 -6.20 4.40
C SER A 241 10.51 -4.80 3.85
N PHE A 242 9.41 -4.12 3.59
CA PHE A 242 9.44 -2.69 3.33
C PHE A 242 8.44 -1.92 4.19
N ARG A 243 8.79 -0.68 4.47
CA ARG A 243 7.92 0.28 5.15
C ARG A 243 7.17 1.10 4.11
N THR A 244 5.87 1.28 4.31
CA THR A 244 5.06 2.20 3.51
C THR A 244 3.85 2.65 4.34
N HIS A 245 3.46 3.92 4.25
CA HIS A 245 2.26 4.45 4.90
C HIS A 245 2.14 4.10 6.40
N GLY A 246 3.27 4.09 7.12
CA GLY A 246 3.31 3.81 8.57
C GLY A 246 3.13 2.34 8.94
N LEU A 247 3.13 1.45 7.95
CA LEU A 247 2.98 0.00 8.10
C LEU A 247 4.23 -0.74 7.61
N LEU A 248 4.39 -1.97 8.11
CA LEU A 248 5.43 -2.89 7.67
C LEU A 248 4.82 -3.97 6.78
N VAL A 249 5.50 -4.24 5.66
CA VAL A 249 5.12 -5.28 4.69
C VAL A 249 6.22 -6.34 4.62
N PRO A 250 6.09 -7.47 5.33
CA PRO A 250 6.95 -8.63 5.15
C PRO A 250 6.80 -9.21 3.74
N VAL A 251 7.91 -9.67 3.17
CA VAL A 251 7.97 -10.26 1.83
C VAL A 251 8.59 -11.65 1.88
N PHE A 252 7.90 -12.60 1.26
CA PHE A 252 8.36 -13.99 1.13
C PHE A 252 8.55 -14.33 -0.34
N ASP A 253 9.72 -14.84 -0.69
CA ASP A 253 9.99 -15.51 -1.96
C ASP A 253 9.33 -16.88 -1.97
N LEU A 254 8.74 -17.23 -3.11
CA LEU A 254 7.94 -18.42 -3.32
C LEU A 254 8.37 -19.11 -4.63
N ASP A 255 7.97 -20.36 -4.76
CA ASP A 255 8.00 -21.09 -6.02
C ASP A 255 6.98 -20.47 -7.00
N PRO A 256 7.42 -19.94 -8.16
CA PRO A 256 6.52 -19.37 -9.16
C PRO A 256 5.67 -20.43 -9.89
N GLU A 257 6.03 -21.72 -9.84
CA GLU A 257 5.24 -22.79 -10.48
C GLU A 257 4.00 -23.18 -9.65
N MET A 258 3.98 -22.86 -8.35
CA MET A 258 2.83 -23.13 -7.48
C MET A 258 1.72 -22.09 -7.66
N HIS A 259 0.49 -22.58 -7.71
CA HIS A 259 -0.68 -21.73 -7.87
C HIS A 259 -0.92 -20.88 -6.59
N PRO A 260 -1.37 -19.61 -6.70
CA PRO A 260 -1.53 -18.73 -5.54
C PRO A 260 -2.39 -19.31 -4.40
N THR A 261 -3.41 -20.08 -4.73
CA THR A 261 -4.30 -20.72 -3.74
C THR A 261 -3.60 -21.76 -2.87
N GLU A 262 -2.50 -22.35 -3.33
CA GLU A 262 -1.71 -23.32 -2.56
C GLU A 262 -1.00 -22.64 -1.38
N TRP A 263 -0.79 -21.32 -1.46
CA TRP A 263 -0.19 -20.52 -0.39
C TRP A 263 -1.19 -20.04 0.66
N ALA A 264 -2.49 -20.31 0.52
CA ALA A 264 -3.51 -19.88 1.46
C ALA A 264 -3.32 -20.50 2.86
N ALA A 265 -3.21 -21.84 2.94
CA ALA A 265 -3.01 -22.53 4.21
C ALA A 265 -1.67 -22.16 4.88
N PRO A 266 -0.52 -22.18 4.18
CA PRO A 266 0.75 -21.75 4.78
C PRO A 266 0.75 -20.29 5.26
N THR A 267 0.07 -19.39 4.55
CA THR A 267 -0.06 -17.98 4.97
C THR A 267 -0.89 -17.86 6.24
N LYS A 268 -1.97 -18.62 6.36
CA LYS A 268 -2.78 -18.69 7.59
C LYS A 268 -1.94 -19.20 8.77
N GLU A 269 -1.26 -20.33 8.61
CA GLU A 269 -0.43 -20.93 9.66
C GLU A 269 0.69 -19.97 10.12
N PHE A 270 1.35 -19.29 9.18
CA PHE A 270 2.32 -18.26 9.53
C PHE A 270 1.68 -17.08 10.26
N GLY A 271 0.48 -16.66 9.85
CA GLY A 271 -0.30 -15.63 10.53
C GLY A 271 -0.59 -15.97 11.99
N GLU A 272 -0.96 -17.21 12.28
CA GLU A 272 -1.17 -17.70 13.64
C GLU A 272 0.13 -17.62 14.47
N LYS A 273 1.26 -18.10 13.94
CA LYS A 273 2.57 -17.98 14.60
C LYS A 273 3.00 -16.52 14.81
N LEU A 274 2.71 -15.65 13.84
CA LEU A 274 3.01 -14.22 13.93
C LEU A 274 2.19 -13.57 15.05
N ASN A 275 0.90 -13.89 15.15
CA ASN A 275 0.03 -13.40 16.22
C ASN A 275 0.51 -13.88 17.60
N GLU A 276 0.96 -15.14 17.72
CA GLU A 276 1.59 -15.64 18.94
C GLU A 276 2.86 -14.85 19.30
N ALA A 277 3.73 -14.58 18.31
CA ALA A 277 4.97 -13.83 18.52
C ALA A 277 4.74 -12.34 18.84
N LEU A 278 3.65 -11.76 18.32
CA LEU A 278 3.19 -10.39 18.63
C LEU A 278 2.67 -10.29 20.07
N ALA A 279 2.00 -11.32 20.57
CA ALA A 279 1.49 -11.35 21.94
C ALA A 279 2.58 -11.48 23.03
N VAL A 280 3.85 -11.70 22.65
CA VAL A 280 4.97 -11.81 23.58
C VAL A 280 5.50 -10.43 23.99
N ASP A 281 5.19 -10.01 25.22
CA ASP A 281 5.69 -8.76 25.83
C ASP A 281 7.09 -8.90 26.46
N ALA A 282 7.70 -10.09 26.41
CA ALA A 282 9.05 -10.28 26.93
C ALA A 282 10.11 -9.57 26.04
N PRO A 283 11.15 -8.96 26.65
CA PRO A 283 12.28 -8.41 25.92
C PRO A 283 12.94 -9.46 25.01
N LEU A 284 13.45 -9.02 23.87
CA LEU A 284 14.17 -9.92 22.96
C LEU A 284 15.41 -10.52 23.65
N THR A 285 15.58 -11.83 23.48
CA THR A 285 16.81 -12.53 23.86
C THR A 285 17.98 -12.09 22.99
N GLY A 286 19.22 -12.42 23.39
CA GLY A 286 20.41 -12.10 22.58
C GLY A 286 20.37 -12.68 21.16
N ALA A 287 19.76 -13.86 20.95
CA ALA A 287 19.60 -14.45 19.62
C ALA A 287 18.56 -13.70 18.77
N GLN A 288 17.47 -13.26 19.41
CA GLN A 288 16.42 -12.48 18.75
C GLN A 288 16.89 -11.07 18.42
N LEU A 289 17.70 -10.43 19.27
CA LEU A 289 18.33 -9.14 18.97
C LEU A 289 19.22 -9.22 17.73
N ARG A 290 20.08 -10.24 17.64
CA ARG A 290 20.89 -10.49 16.43
C ARG A 290 20.03 -10.72 15.19
N SER A 291 18.93 -11.46 15.35
CA SER A 291 17.96 -11.69 14.26
C SER A 291 17.36 -10.38 13.78
N ARG A 292 16.83 -9.56 14.69
CA ARG A 292 16.28 -8.24 14.39
C ARG A 292 17.26 -7.35 13.63
N ASP A 293 18.51 -7.28 14.10
CA ASP A 293 19.53 -6.44 13.46
C ASP A 293 19.86 -6.93 12.05
N GLY A 294 19.87 -8.26 11.83
CA GLY A 294 20.00 -8.86 10.49
C GLY A 294 18.80 -8.58 9.58
N LEU A 295 17.57 -8.64 10.10
CA LEU A 295 16.34 -8.36 9.35
C LEU A 295 16.25 -6.89 8.92
N ARG A 296 16.63 -5.97 9.80
CA ARG A 296 16.71 -4.52 9.48
C ARG A 296 17.66 -4.22 8.32
N GLY A 297 18.73 -5.00 8.17
CA GLY A 297 19.63 -4.90 7.01
C GLY A 297 19.00 -5.26 5.67
N ARG A 298 17.84 -5.93 5.68
CA ARG A 298 17.03 -6.30 4.51
C ARG A 298 15.70 -5.53 4.44
N GLN A 299 15.58 -4.45 5.21
CA GLN A 299 14.42 -3.57 5.18
C GLN A 299 14.67 -2.39 4.24
N VAL A 300 13.69 -2.08 3.39
CA VAL A 300 13.67 -0.86 2.57
C VAL A 300 12.47 0.02 2.93
N THR A 301 12.43 1.25 2.46
CA THR A 301 11.29 2.16 2.65
C THR A 301 10.82 2.61 1.28
N LEU A 302 9.55 2.32 0.95
CA LEU A 302 8.89 2.91 -0.19
C LEU A 302 8.46 4.33 0.21
N ARG A 303 8.71 5.29 -0.67
CA ARG A 303 8.43 6.72 -0.45
C ARG A 303 7.64 7.24 -1.62
#